data_AF-A0A7C2DSN7-F1
#
_entry.id   AF-A0A7C2DSN7-F1
#
_cell.length_a   1.000
_cell.length_b   1.000
_cell.length_c   1.000
_cell.angle_alpha   90.00
_cell.angle_beta   90.00
_cell.angle_gamma   90.00
#
_symmetry.space_group_name_H-M   'P 1'
#
loop_
_entity.id
_entity.type
_entity.pdbx_description
1 polymer ?
#
loop_
_entity_poly.entity_id
_entity_poly.type
_entity_poly.pdbx_seq_one_letter_code
_entity_poly.pdbx_strand_id
1 'polypeptide(L)'
;MTTTNNTEPAIEANNKAENNTSLRKEKKTRTPSSLGRAILHCIPMYLIVITLLVIALPKEVFYVMNGKNPSEYTPVSTEGPHNVLHSTKNPTSNSAQLQDSSILTVARLTLDSSKEKYDSIKDTYDKLFSVIAAIGALIAFLGFKGVDSFLTARNNAEETLLRAQEALETAEKALSQFKDFVENTYPKDNRAEINVMTGIVLRHIADSYRNVVSLCNPAHNLNSDENLKSYLECALYYLNAVDLQDGIDAKILTRTASTKGNIYKRLDRIDRAHELLKDFTIKHPNVNDDGIYFNLACYSCLLAKIASNNSQHHEAEKYIQQSLHYLRKSIAINDQNKAAAASDEDFEFMRSQNNQAYLAIIS
;
A
#
# COMPACT_ATOMS: atom_id res chain seq x y z
N MET A 1 -58.61 18.13 -30.81
CA MET A 1 -58.67 19.39 -31.57
C MET A 1 -57.28 20.03 -31.52
N THR A 2 -56.82 20.61 -32.64
CA THR A 2 -55.60 21.45 -32.81
C THR A 2 -54.26 20.90 -32.27
N THR A 3 -53.28 20.42 -33.07
CA THR A 3 -52.36 21.13 -34.02
C THR A 3 -51.55 22.26 -33.34
N THR A 4 -50.24 22.53 -33.50
CA THR A 4 -49.06 22.05 -34.30
C THR A 4 -47.80 22.83 -33.77
N ASN A 5 -46.51 22.63 -34.10
CA ASN A 5 -45.80 21.83 -35.13
C ASN A 5 -44.31 21.52 -34.76
N ASN A 6 -43.62 20.85 -35.70
CA ASN A 6 -42.17 20.68 -35.99
C ASN A 6 -41.27 21.95 -35.81
N THR A 7 -39.92 21.93 -35.84
CA THR A 7 -39.01 21.23 -36.80
C THR A 7 -37.53 21.23 -36.33
N GLU A 8 -36.76 20.20 -36.67
CA GLU A 8 -35.28 20.25 -36.77
C GLU A 8 -34.83 21.04 -38.03
N PRO A 9 -33.52 21.28 -38.23
CA PRO A 9 -32.81 20.36 -39.14
C PRO A 9 -31.34 20.05 -38.78
N ALA A 10 -30.88 18.91 -39.29
CA ALA A 10 -29.47 18.52 -39.33
C ALA A 10 -28.63 19.40 -40.27
N ILE A 11 -27.31 19.43 -40.05
CA ILE A 11 -26.33 19.99 -40.99
C ILE A 11 -25.42 18.86 -41.49
N GLU A 12 -25.57 18.53 -42.77
CA GLU A 12 -24.72 17.59 -43.50
C GLU A 12 -23.41 18.23 -43.96
N ALA A 13 -22.40 17.38 -44.17
CA ALA A 13 -21.13 17.77 -44.75
C ALA A 13 -21.25 18.07 -46.26
N ASN A 14 -20.43 18.98 -46.78
CA ASN A 14 -20.19 19.02 -48.22
C ASN A 14 -18.74 19.40 -48.58
N ASN A 15 -18.30 18.86 -49.71
CA ASN A 15 -16.94 18.93 -50.23
C ASN A 15 -16.66 20.27 -50.92
N LYS A 16 -15.37 20.68 -50.94
CA LYS A 16 -14.71 21.02 -52.21
C LYS A 16 -13.18 21.10 -52.09
N ALA A 17 -12.51 20.45 -53.03
CA ALA A 17 -11.12 20.72 -53.34
C ALA A 17 -11.04 21.90 -54.30
N GLU A 18 -10.00 22.72 -54.20
CA GLU A 18 -9.60 23.62 -55.29
C GLU A 18 -8.07 23.77 -55.36
N ASN A 19 -7.54 23.59 -56.55
CA ASN A 19 -6.11 23.67 -56.84
C ASN A 19 -5.63 25.13 -56.82
N ASN A 20 -4.39 25.37 -56.39
CA ASN A 20 -3.62 26.48 -56.97
C ASN A 20 -2.12 26.18 -57.02
N THR A 21 -1.67 25.77 -58.21
CA THR A 21 -0.28 25.73 -58.63
C THR A 21 0.33 27.14 -58.66
N SER A 22 1.53 27.32 -58.09
CA SER A 22 2.43 28.40 -58.50
C SER A 22 3.87 27.91 -58.63
N LEU A 23 4.51 28.26 -59.75
CA LEU A 23 5.87 27.81 -60.07
C LEU A 23 6.92 28.62 -59.30
N ARG A 24 7.97 27.97 -58.77
CA ARG A 24 9.28 28.63 -58.63
C ARG A 24 10.50 27.71 -58.64
N LYS A 25 11.05 27.59 -59.86
CA LYS A 25 12.48 27.49 -60.23
C LYS A 25 13.40 26.56 -59.41
N GLU A 26 13.86 25.51 -60.08
CA GLU A 26 15.02 24.70 -59.72
C GLU A 26 16.27 25.55 -59.40
N LYS A 27 17.02 25.14 -58.36
CA LYS A 27 18.45 25.46 -58.21
C LYS A 27 19.24 24.16 -58.16
N LYS A 28 19.99 23.91 -59.22
CA LYS A 28 20.78 22.69 -59.47
C LYS A 28 22.01 22.64 -58.55
N THR A 29 21.87 22.11 -57.34
CA THR A 29 23.00 21.87 -56.42
C THR A 29 23.68 20.54 -56.74
N ARG A 30 25.00 20.56 -56.88
CA ARG A 30 25.82 19.37 -57.17
C ARG A 30 25.70 18.37 -56.02
N THR A 31 25.33 17.13 -56.34
CA THR A 31 25.39 16.00 -55.40
C THR A 31 26.85 15.68 -55.06
N PRO A 32 27.29 15.75 -53.79
CA PRO A 32 28.59 15.20 -53.39
C PRO A 32 28.57 13.68 -53.50
N SER A 33 29.73 13.08 -53.81
CA SER A 33 29.88 11.66 -54.11
C SER A 33 29.38 10.73 -53.00
N SER A 34 28.67 9.68 -53.39
CA SER A 34 28.03 8.72 -52.47
C SER A 34 29.01 7.97 -51.56
N LEU A 35 30.27 7.82 -52.00
CA LEU A 35 31.33 7.10 -51.27
C LEU A 35 31.61 7.72 -49.88
N GLY A 36 31.59 9.05 -49.77
CA GLY A 36 31.89 9.74 -48.51
C GLY A 36 30.81 9.53 -47.44
N ARG A 37 29.55 9.37 -47.83
CA ARG A 37 28.45 9.10 -46.88
C ARG A 37 28.45 7.65 -46.41
N ALA A 38 28.81 6.71 -47.28
CA ALA A 38 28.94 5.30 -46.90
C ALA A 38 30.00 5.11 -45.80
N ILE A 39 31.18 5.72 -45.97
CA ILE A 39 32.27 5.64 -44.97
C ILE A 39 31.84 6.27 -43.64
N LEU A 40 31.16 7.43 -43.66
CA LEU A 40 30.72 8.12 -42.44
C LEU A 40 29.71 7.30 -41.61
N HIS A 41 28.84 6.53 -42.26
CA HIS A 41 27.90 5.62 -41.57
C HIS A 41 28.57 4.35 -41.01
N CYS A 42 29.71 3.91 -41.57
CA CYS A 42 30.44 2.76 -41.04
C CYS A 42 31.26 3.07 -39.78
N ILE A 43 31.70 4.33 -39.56
CA ILE A 43 32.48 4.73 -38.37
C ILE A 43 31.80 4.33 -37.03
N PRO A 44 30.52 4.67 -36.75
CA PRO A 44 29.87 4.26 -35.51
C PRO A 44 29.72 2.73 -35.40
N MET A 45 29.50 2.03 -36.53
CA MET A 45 29.40 0.56 -36.52
C MET A 45 30.74 -0.10 -36.16
N TYR A 46 31.86 0.38 -36.72
CA TYR A 46 33.19 -0.09 -36.35
C TYR A 46 33.55 0.24 -34.89
N LEU A 47 33.16 1.42 -34.38
CA LEU A 47 33.34 1.77 -32.97
C LEU A 47 32.62 0.80 -32.02
N ILE A 48 31.37 0.41 -32.35
CA ILE A 48 30.59 -0.59 -31.60
C ILE A 48 31.26 -1.97 -31.67
N VAL A 49 31.70 -2.41 -32.85
CA VAL A 49 32.38 -3.72 -33.01
C VAL A 49 33.70 -3.76 -32.24
N ILE A 50 34.49 -2.68 -32.25
CA ILE A 50 35.75 -2.57 -31.51
C ILE A 50 35.49 -2.56 -30.00
N THR A 51 34.50 -1.82 -29.50
CA THR A 51 34.17 -1.83 -28.06
C THR A 51 33.66 -3.19 -27.59
N LEU A 52 32.83 -3.88 -28.38
CA LEU A 52 32.41 -5.25 -28.06
C LEU A 52 33.57 -6.24 -28.05
N LEU A 53 34.53 -6.10 -28.98
CA LEU A 53 35.78 -6.89 -28.97
C LEU A 53 36.62 -6.63 -27.70
N VAL A 54 36.73 -5.37 -27.26
CA VAL A 54 37.46 -5.03 -26.02
C VAL A 54 36.76 -5.57 -24.77
N ILE A 55 35.42 -5.58 -24.73
CA ILE A 55 34.63 -6.15 -23.62
C ILE A 55 34.70 -7.69 -23.60
N ALA A 56 34.77 -8.32 -24.77
CA ALA A 56 34.84 -9.78 -24.91
C ALA A 56 36.23 -10.38 -24.65
N LEU A 57 37.28 -9.55 -24.55
CA LEU A 57 38.62 -10.03 -24.22
C LEU A 57 38.68 -10.52 -22.75
N PRO A 58 39.26 -11.70 -22.49
CA PRO A 58 39.52 -12.16 -21.12
C PRO A 58 40.35 -11.14 -20.34
N LYS A 59 39.99 -10.90 -19.08
CA LYS A 59 40.59 -9.83 -18.25
C LYS A 59 42.11 -9.97 -18.14
N GLU A 60 42.59 -11.20 -18.16
CA GLU A 60 44.01 -11.59 -18.17
C GLU A 60 44.78 -10.92 -19.31
N VAL A 61 44.20 -10.85 -20.51
CA VAL A 61 44.82 -10.19 -21.68
C VAL A 61 44.87 -8.67 -21.49
N PHE A 62 43.81 -8.09 -20.92
CA PHE A 62 43.72 -6.66 -20.64
C PHE A 62 44.75 -6.20 -19.59
N TYR A 63 45.07 -7.05 -18.60
CA TYR A 63 46.12 -6.76 -17.62
C TYR A 63 47.53 -6.82 -18.22
N VAL A 64 47.79 -7.78 -19.12
CA VAL A 64 49.08 -7.89 -19.84
C VAL A 64 49.31 -6.69 -20.77
N MET A 65 48.29 -6.23 -21.51
CA MET A 65 48.42 -5.03 -22.36
C MET A 65 48.65 -3.73 -21.57
N ASN A 66 48.20 -3.66 -20.32
CA ASN A 66 48.46 -2.53 -19.41
C ASN A 66 49.76 -2.68 -18.59
N GLY A 67 50.65 -3.61 -18.96
CA GLY A 67 51.98 -3.73 -18.37
C GLY A 67 52.02 -4.18 -16.90
N LYS A 68 50.95 -4.77 -16.38
CA LYS A 68 50.91 -5.32 -15.02
C LYS A 68 51.24 -6.80 -15.03
N ASN A 69 52.25 -7.20 -14.26
CA ASN A 69 52.64 -8.59 -14.13
C ASN A 69 51.54 -9.40 -13.38
N PRO A 70 51.13 -10.58 -13.88
CA PRO A 70 50.02 -11.36 -13.32
C PRO A 70 50.35 -12.08 -12.00
N SER A 71 51.50 -11.81 -11.35
CA SER A 71 51.98 -12.51 -10.17
C SER A 71 51.52 -11.92 -8.82
N GLU A 72 50.74 -10.83 -8.82
CA GLU A 72 50.35 -10.09 -7.59
C GLU A 72 48.99 -10.49 -7.00
N TYR A 73 48.30 -11.49 -7.55
CA TYR A 73 47.00 -11.95 -7.06
C TYR A 73 47.00 -13.45 -6.68
N THR A 74 47.43 -13.75 -5.46
CA THR A 74 47.07 -15.00 -4.79
C THR A 74 45.64 -14.91 -4.25
N PRO A 75 44.77 -15.89 -4.51
CA PRO A 75 43.45 -15.95 -3.88
C PRO A 75 43.60 -16.33 -2.40
N VAL A 76 42.88 -15.63 -1.52
CA VAL A 76 42.80 -15.98 -0.09
C VAL A 76 42.00 -17.29 0.05
N SER A 77 42.69 -18.36 0.42
CA SER A 77 42.09 -19.68 0.65
C SER A 77 41.30 -19.70 1.97
N THR A 78 40.10 -20.27 1.93
CA THR A 78 39.25 -20.46 3.11
C THR A 78 39.59 -21.78 3.79
N GLU A 79 40.60 -21.80 4.67
CA GLU A 79 40.92 -22.97 5.49
C GLU A 79 40.15 -22.94 6.82
N GLY A 80 39.27 -23.92 7.01
CA GLY A 80 38.91 -24.38 8.36
C GLY A 80 39.67 -25.66 8.68
N PRO A 81 39.81 -26.02 9.97
CA PRO A 81 39.85 -27.44 10.30
C PRO A 81 39.05 -27.84 11.57
N HIS A 82 38.25 -28.89 11.38
CA HIS A 82 38.01 -30.05 12.27
C HIS A 82 38.05 -29.92 13.82
N ASN A 83 36.87 -30.17 14.40
CA ASN A 83 36.56 -31.04 15.55
C ASN A 83 37.70 -31.55 16.46
N VAL A 84 37.57 -31.26 17.76
CA VAL A 84 37.86 -32.24 18.83
C VAL A 84 36.66 -32.31 19.78
N LEU A 85 36.32 -33.52 20.21
CA LEU A 85 35.16 -33.89 21.01
C LEU A 85 35.49 -33.88 22.51
N HIS A 86 34.62 -33.35 23.39
CA HIS A 86 34.26 -33.95 24.70
C HIS A 86 33.23 -33.11 25.49
N SER A 87 32.11 -33.76 25.87
CA SER A 87 31.31 -33.65 27.13
C SER A 87 31.23 -32.29 27.88
N THR A 88 30.08 -31.74 28.29
CA THR A 88 28.92 -32.39 28.95
C THR A 88 27.71 -31.42 29.10
N LYS A 89 26.49 -31.97 29.28
CA LYS A 89 25.22 -31.36 29.81
C LYS A 89 24.37 -30.42 28.92
N ASN A 90 23.17 -30.92 28.64
CA ASN A 90 21.92 -30.27 28.21
C ASN A 90 21.33 -29.30 29.27
N PRO A 91 20.18 -28.62 29.01
CA PRO A 91 19.74 -27.94 27.76
C PRO A 91 19.09 -26.56 28.00
N THR A 92 19.18 -25.62 27.04
CA THR A 92 18.25 -24.47 27.02
C THR A 92 18.01 -23.89 25.62
N SER A 93 16.76 -23.45 25.40
CA SER A 93 16.29 -22.52 24.35
C SER A 93 16.71 -22.77 22.90
N ASN A 94 15.79 -23.37 22.13
CA ASN A 94 15.77 -23.25 20.66
C ASN A 94 14.38 -22.79 20.21
N SER A 95 14.27 -21.53 19.75
CA SER A 95 13.46 -21.08 18.59
C SER A 95 13.19 -19.56 18.62
N ALA A 96 14.21 -18.73 18.40
CA ALA A 96 14.05 -17.27 18.26
C ALA A 96 15.08 -16.64 17.29
N GLN A 97 15.27 -17.26 16.12
CA GLN A 97 16.04 -16.68 15.01
C GLN A 97 15.45 -17.10 13.66
N LEU A 98 14.31 -16.50 13.28
CA LEU A 98 13.72 -16.73 11.94
C LEU A 98 12.67 -15.68 11.51
N GLN A 99 12.82 -14.40 11.89
CA GLN A 99 12.01 -13.30 11.32
C GLN A 99 12.79 -12.02 10.96
N ASP A 100 13.94 -11.72 11.59
CA ASP A 100 14.71 -10.50 11.26
C ASP A 100 15.21 -10.41 9.82
N SER A 101 15.29 -11.53 9.10
CA SER A 101 15.78 -11.56 7.71
C SER A 101 14.87 -10.82 6.73
N SER A 102 13.54 -10.79 6.91
CA SER A 102 12.64 -10.16 5.93
C SER A 102 12.67 -8.63 6.03
N ILE A 103 12.57 -8.07 7.25
CA ILE A 103 12.62 -6.63 7.50
C ILE A 103 13.98 -6.07 7.08
N LEU A 104 15.07 -6.77 7.42
CA LEU A 104 16.43 -6.37 7.04
C LEU A 104 16.65 -6.51 5.51
N THR A 105 15.96 -7.43 4.83
CA THR A 105 15.99 -7.53 3.36
C THR A 105 15.18 -6.42 2.68
N VAL A 106 14.01 -6.05 3.21
CA VAL A 106 13.22 -4.89 2.69
C VAL A 106 13.96 -3.59 2.96
N ALA A 107 14.56 -3.43 4.13
CA ALA A 107 15.41 -2.28 4.46
C ALA A 107 16.65 -2.22 3.54
N ARG A 108 17.29 -3.36 3.23
CA ARG A 108 18.38 -3.43 2.26
C ARG A 108 17.93 -3.10 0.84
N LEU A 109 16.84 -3.68 0.33
CA LEU A 109 16.27 -3.33 -0.98
C LEU A 109 15.95 -1.83 -1.08
N THR A 110 15.46 -1.22 0.00
CA THR A 110 15.17 0.22 0.05
C THR A 110 16.47 1.06 0.11
N LEU A 111 17.49 0.62 0.85
CA LEU A 111 18.82 1.23 0.87
C LEU A 111 19.56 1.09 -0.46
N ASP A 112 19.50 -0.07 -1.10
CA ASP A 112 20.11 -0.35 -2.39
C ASP A 112 19.40 0.45 -3.50
N SER A 113 18.07 0.55 -3.48
CA SER A 113 17.33 1.46 -4.38
C SER A 113 17.65 2.95 -4.12
N SER A 114 17.92 3.33 -2.85
CA SER A 114 18.37 4.67 -2.50
C SER A 114 19.81 4.93 -2.97
N LYS A 115 20.66 3.91 -2.91
CA LYS A 115 22.04 3.94 -3.40
C LYS A 115 22.09 3.99 -4.92
N GLU A 116 21.28 3.21 -5.64
CA GLU A 116 21.15 3.31 -7.11
C GLU A 116 20.69 4.72 -7.52
N LYS A 117 19.77 5.35 -6.76
CA LYS A 117 19.42 6.76 -6.98
C LYS A 117 20.57 7.71 -6.70
N TYR A 118 21.34 7.50 -5.63
CA TYR A 118 22.52 8.32 -5.32
C TYR A 118 23.64 8.17 -6.36
N ASP A 119 23.94 6.94 -6.76
CA ASP A 119 24.91 6.62 -7.81
C ASP A 119 24.44 7.19 -9.16
N SER A 120 23.14 7.13 -9.48
CA SER A 120 22.53 7.81 -10.66
C SER A 120 22.65 9.33 -10.61
N ILE A 121 22.41 9.95 -9.44
CA ILE A 121 22.61 11.39 -9.21
C ILE A 121 24.08 11.75 -9.39
N LYS A 122 25.01 10.96 -8.82
CA LYS A 122 26.45 11.15 -8.98
C LYS A 122 26.90 11.02 -10.44
N ASP A 123 26.42 9.99 -11.15
CA ASP A 123 26.64 9.80 -12.58
C ASP A 123 26.13 11.00 -13.40
N THR A 124 25.07 11.66 -12.93
CA THR A 124 24.51 12.87 -13.53
C THR A 124 25.35 14.11 -13.20
N TYR A 125 25.93 14.20 -12.00
CA TYR A 125 26.91 15.23 -11.63
C TYR A 125 28.24 15.08 -12.40
N ASP A 126 28.77 13.87 -12.55
CA ASP A 126 29.99 13.62 -13.33
C ASP A 126 29.76 13.93 -14.82
N LYS A 127 28.58 13.65 -15.37
CA LYS A 127 28.15 14.13 -16.70
C LYS A 127 28.03 15.65 -16.77
N LEU A 128 27.49 16.31 -15.74
CA LEU A 128 27.44 17.78 -15.64
C LEU A 128 28.85 18.39 -15.62
N PHE A 129 29.79 17.85 -14.84
CA PHE A 129 31.19 18.30 -14.83
C PHE A 129 31.87 18.07 -16.18
N SER A 130 31.60 16.95 -16.85
CA SER A 130 32.10 16.69 -18.21
C SER A 130 31.55 17.71 -19.23
N VAL A 131 30.26 18.06 -19.13
CA VAL A 131 29.62 19.08 -19.98
C VAL A 131 30.19 20.48 -19.68
N ILE A 132 30.40 20.84 -18.41
CA ILE A 132 31.02 22.13 -18.02
C ILE A 132 32.46 22.20 -18.53
N ALA A 133 33.24 21.12 -18.45
CA ALA A 133 34.60 21.06 -19.01
C ALA A 133 34.60 21.18 -20.54
N ALA A 134 33.66 20.52 -21.23
CA ALA A 134 33.49 20.63 -22.68
C ALA A 134 33.05 22.04 -23.11
N ILE A 135 32.19 22.71 -22.34
CA ILE A 135 31.80 24.11 -22.53
C ILE A 135 33.02 25.03 -22.33
N GLY A 136 33.82 24.82 -21.29
CA GLY A 136 35.06 25.56 -21.07
C GLY A 136 36.05 25.43 -22.23
N ALA A 137 36.22 24.21 -22.76
CA ALA A 137 37.03 23.96 -23.95
C ALA A 137 36.46 24.66 -25.20
N LEU A 138 35.14 24.62 -25.42
CA LEU A 138 34.47 25.30 -26.53
C LEU A 138 34.61 26.83 -26.46
N ILE A 139 34.51 27.44 -25.27
CA ILE A 139 34.72 28.88 -25.07
C ILE A 139 36.15 29.27 -25.43
N ALA A 140 37.14 28.47 -25.03
CA ALA A 140 38.54 28.69 -25.38
C ALA A 140 38.80 28.53 -26.90
N PHE A 141 38.03 27.68 -27.59
CA PHE A 141 38.20 27.41 -29.03
C PHE A 141 37.43 28.35 -29.98
N LEU A 142 36.30 28.94 -29.55
CA LEU A 142 35.32 29.59 -30.46
C LEU A 142 35.29 31.13 -30.44
N GLY A 143 36.28 31.80 -29.84
CA GLY A 143 36.59 33.23 -30.01
C GLY A 143 35.43 34.14 -30.43
N PHE A 144 34.68 34.66 -29.46
CA PHE A 144 33.64 35.70 -29.63
C PHE A 144 32.34 35.35 -30.38
N LYS A 145 32.22 34.19 -31.06
CA LYS A 145 30.95 33.80 -31.73
C LYS A 145 30.08 32.79 -30.94
N GLY A 146 30.58 32.27 -29.82
CA GLY A 146 29.89 31.28 -28.99
C GLY A 146 28.95 31.84 -27.92
N VAL A 147 28.77 33.17 -27.81
CA VAL A 147 28.13 33.80 -26.63
C VAL A 147 26.68 33.38 -26.45
N ASP A 148 25.85 33.36 -27.51
CA ASP A 148 24.44 32.95 -27.39
C ASP A 148 24.29 31.47 -27.05
N SER A 149 25.17 30.61 -27.62
CA SER A 149 25.20 29.19 -27.30
C SER A 149 25.70 28.94 -25.87
N PHE A 150 26.61 29.77 -25.37
CA PHE A 150 27.06 29.73 -23.98
C PHE A 150 25.95 30.19 -23.03
N LEU A 151 25.26 31.30 -23.31
CA LEU A 151 24.12 31.76 -22.51
C LEU A 151 22.99 30.74 -22.48
N THR A 152 22.69 30.09 -23.62
CA THR A 152 21.70 29.01 -23.68
C THR A 152 22.13 27.80 -22.85
N ALA A 153 23.41 27.38 -22.95
CA ALA A 153 23.95 26.29 -22.14
C ALA A 153 23.98 26.63 -20.64
N ARG A 154 24.27 27.89 -20.29
CA ARG A 154 24.27 28.40 -18.92
C ARG A 154 22.86 28.39 -18.33
N ASN A 155 21.86 28.86 -19.06
CA ASN A 155 20.46 28.84 -18.64
C ASN A 155 19.95 27.40 -18.47
N ASN A 156 20.28 26.49 -19.40
CA ASN A 156 19.92 25.07 -19.27
C ASN A 156 20.62 24.40 -18.08
N ALA A 157 21.86 24.78 -17.77
CA ALA A 157 22.57 24.31 -16.59
C ALA A 157 21.96 24.85 -15.29
N GLU A 158 21.61 26.15 -15.25
CA GLU A 158 20.90 26.79 -14.12
C GLU A 158 19.53 26.13 -13.88
N GLU A 159 18.75 25.87 -14.93
CA GLU A 159 17.47 25.15 -14.84
C GLU A 159 17.65 23.70 -14.35
N THR A 160 18.68 23.00 -14.85
CA THR A 160 18.99 21.63 -14.40
C THR A 160 19.40 21.61 -12.92
N LEU A 161 20.15 22.61 -12.47
CA LEU A 161 20.58 22.75 -11.08
C LEU A 161 19.38 23.05 -10.17
N LEU A 162 18.46 23.94 -10.59
CA LEU A 162 17.19 24.19 -9.88
C LEU A 162 16.36 22.90 -9.72
N ARG A 163 16.13 22.15 -10.79
CA ARG A 163 15.38 20.87 -10.71
C ARG A 163 16.08 19.82 -9.84
N ALA A 164 17.41 19.77 -9.87
CA ALA A 164 18.19 18.90 -8.99
C ALA A 164 18.05 19.30 -7.51
N GLN A 165 17.98 20.61 -7.23
CA GLN A 165 17.79 21.15 -5.88
C GLN A 165 16.37 20.91 -5.36
N GLU A 166 15.33 21.10 -6.18
CA GLU A 166 13.93 20.73 -5.86
C GLU A 166 13.78 19.22 -5.60
N ALA A 167 14.44 18.38 -6.41
CA ALA A 167 14.46 16.93 -6.22
C ALA A 167 15.18 16.53 -4.92
N LEU A 168 16.25 17.24 -4.55
CA LEU A 168 16.98 17.02 -3.30
C LEU A 168 16.15 17.44 -2.08
N GLU A 169 15.52 18.62 -2.10
CA GLU A 169 14.60 19.06 -1.03
C GLU A 169 13.43 18.09 -0.85
N THR A 170 12.86 17.60 -1.96
CA THR A 170 11.81 16.58 -1.95
C THR A 170 12.31 15.26 -1.34
N ALA A 171 13.54 14.84 -1.66
CA ALA A 171 14.14 13.63 -1.11
C ALA A 171 14.47 13.77 0.39
N GLU A 172 14.97 14.92 0.84
CA GLU A 172 15.21 15.21 2.27
C GLU A 172 13.90 15.23 3.06
N LYS A 173 12.84 15.82 2.51
CA LYS A 173 11.50 15.81 3.11
C LYS A 173 10.94 14.39 3.22
N ALA A 174 11.07 13.58 2.17
CA ALA A 174 10.65 12.18 2.19
C ALA A 174 11.48 11.33 3.18
N LEU A 175 12.78 11.58 3.29
CA LEU A 175 13.67 10.92 4.25
C LEU A 175 13.35 11.32 5.70
N SER A 176 12.99 12.58 5.94
CA SER A 176 12.51 13.07 7.23
C SER A 176 11.20 12.39 7.64
N GLN A 177 10.22 12.32 6.73
CA GLN A 177 8.96 11.60 6.93
C GLN A 177 9.18 10.10 7.18
N PHE A 178 10.11 9.47 6.46
CA PHE A 178 10.45 8.06 6.67
C PHE A 178 11.10 7.82 8.04
N LYS A 179 12.00 8.69 8.50
CA LYS A 179 12.58 8.61 9.85
C LYS A 179 11.53 8.77 10.93
N ASP A 180 10.66 9.77 10.82
CA ASP A 180 9.56 9.97 11.76
C ASP A 180 8.61 8.76 11.79
N PHE A 181 8.32 8.17 10.63
CA PHE A 181 7.57 6.91 10.56
C PHE A 181 8.27 5.76 11.30
N VAL A 182 9.57 5.53 11.04
CA VAL A 182 10.32 4.42 11.64
C VAL A 182 10.53 4.60 13.15
N GLU A 183 10.83 5.82 13.61
CA GLU A 183 11.19 6.11 14.99
C GLU A 183 9.96 6.36 15.89
N ASN A 184 8.89 6.98 15.37
CA ASN A 184 7.74 7.42 16.17
C ASN A 184 6.42 6.71 15.85
N THR A 185 6.08 6.56 14.56
CA THR A 185 4.74 6.06 14.15
C THR A 185 4.67 4.53 14.18
N TYR A 186 5.60 3.86 13.50
CA TYR A 186 5.65 2.40 13.39
C TYR A 186 5.70 1.68 14.75
N PRO A 187 6.46 2.13 15.77
CA PRO A 187 6.44 1.48 17.08
C PRO A 187 5.11 1.62 17.83
N LYS A 188 4.30 2.65 17.53
CA LYS A 188 2.95 2.83 18.08
C LYS A 188 1.95 1.93 17.35
N ASP A 189 1.86 2.06 16.03
CA ASP A 189 0.94 1.26 15.22
C ASP A 189 1.21 -0.24 15.39
N ASN A 190 2.47 -0.69 15.38
CA ASN A 190 2.83 -2.09 15.62
C ASN A 190 2.36 -2.58 17.02
N ARG A 191 2.44 -1.75 18.07
CA ARG A 191 1.89 -2.11 19.39
C ARG A 191 0.36 -2.19 19.37
N ALA A 192 -0.30 -1.26 18.68
CA ALA A 192 -1.75 -1.30 18.49
C ALA A 192 -2.17 -2.55 17.70
N GLU A 193 -1.49 -2.88 16.60
CA GLU A 193 -1.72 -4.10 15.80
C GLU A 193 -1.51 -5.38 16.61
N ILE A 194 -0.40 -5.49 17.35
CA ILE A 194 -0.13 -6.65 18.24
C ILE A 194 -1.25 -6.82 19.28
N ASN A 195 -1.71 -5.72 19.89
CA ASN A 195 -2.82 -5.74 20.85
C ASN A 195 -4.14 -6.17 20.19
N VAL A 196 -4.46 -5.63 19.00
CA VAL A 196 -5.66 -6.03 18.23
C VAL A 196 -5.62 -7.50 17.84
N MET A 197 -4.50 -7.96 17.31
CA MET A 197 -4.33 -9.36 16.90
C MET A 197 -4.39 -10.30 18.11
N THR A 198 -3.81 -9.94 19.25
CA THR A 198 -3.91 -10.70 20.50
C THR A 198 -5.36 -10.80 20.98
N GLY A 199 -6.10 -9.68 20.98
CA GLY A 199 -7.53 -9.68 21.32
C GLY A 199 -8.39 -10.53 20.38
N ILE A 200 -8.11 -10.49 19.07
CA ILE A 200 -8.79 -11.33 18.06
C ILE A 200 -8.49 -12.81 18.30
N VAL A 201 -7.23 -13.19 18.55
CA VAL A 201 -6.83 -14.58 18.83
C VAL A 201 -7.50 -15.09 20.11
N LEU A 202 -7.51 -14.31 21.19
CA LEU A 202 -8.19 -14.67 22.43
C LEU A 202 -9.71 -14.85 22.24
N ARG A 203 -10.36 -14.01 21.41
CA ARG A 203 -11.76 -14.22 20.99
C ARG A 203 -11.95 -15.54 20.23
N HIS A 204 -11.04 -15.89 19.31
CA HIS A 204 -11.11 -17.17 18.59
C HIS A 204 -10.84 -18.38 19.50
N ILE A 205 -9.99 -18.26 20.51
CA ILE A 205 -9.80 -19.27 21.55
C ILE A 205 -11.10 -19.44 22.35
N ALA A 206 -11.75 -18.34 22.75
CA ALA A 206 -13.05 -18.36 23.43
C ALA A 206 -14.14 -19.04 22.58
N ASP A 207 -14.26 -18.69 21.29
CA ASP A 207 -15.21 -19.32 20.37
C ASP A 207 -14.91 -20.82 20.17
N SER A 208 -13.63 -21.20 20.09
CA SER A 208 -13.20 -22.60 19.98
C SER A 208 -13.49 -23.40 21.25
N TYR A 209 -13.21 -22.83 22.42
CA TYR A 209 -13.55 -23.40 23.74
C TYR A 209 -15.06 -23.62 23.86
N ARG A 210 -15.86 -22.60 23.50
CA ARG A 210 -17.33 -22.68 23.48
C ARG A 210 -17.80 -23.88 22.65
N ASN A 211 -17.27 -24.03 21.43
CA ASN A 211 -17.64 -25.11 20.52
C ASN A 211 -17.26 -26.50 21.07
N VAL A 212 -16.03 -26.66 21.58
CA VAL A 212 -15.58 -27.93 22.19
C VAL A 212 -16.44 -28.29 23.41
N VAL A 213 -16.70 -27.35 24.31
CA VAL A 213 -17.52 -27.60 25.51
C VAL A 213 -18.97 -27.92 25.14
N SER A 214 -19.53 -27.26 24.12
CA SER A 214 -20.89 -27.55 23.63
C SER A 214 -21.03 -28.97 23.07
N LEU A 215 -19.98 -29.50 22.44
CA LEU A 215 -19.94 -30.87 21.92
C LEU A 215 -19.68 -31.92 23.01
N CYS A 216 -18.76 -31.63 23.95
CA CYS A 216 -18.39 -32.57 25.01
C CYS A 216 -19.37 -32.60 26.18
N ASN A 217 -20.05 -31.49 26.48
CA ASN A 217 -21.04 -31.38 27.55
C ASN A 217 -22.16 -30.39 27.16
N PRO A 218 -23.17 -30.85 26.38
CA PRO A 218 -24.28 -29.99 25.93
C PRO A 218 -25.14 -29.39 27.07
N ALA A 219 -25.07 -29.94 28.28
CA ALA A 219 -25.79 -29.43 29.45
C ALA A 219 -25.02 -28.33 30.21
N HIS A 220 -23.79 -28.00 29.78
CA HIS A 220 -22.97 -26.99 30.45
C HIS A 220 -23.47 -25.58 30.18
N ASN A 221 -23.68 -24.79 31.24
CA ASN A 221 -24.10 -23.40 31.10
C ASN A 221 -22.91 -22.48 30.77
N LEU A 222 -22.67 -22.30 29.48
CA LEU A 222 -21.63 -21.45 28.92
C LEU A 222 -21.71 -19.98 29.38
N ASN A 223 -22.91 -19.47 29.70
CA ASN A 223 -23.08 -18.08 30.17
C ASN A 223 -22.50 -17.89 31.59
N SER A 224 -22.34 -18.98 32.34
CA SER A 224 -21.69 -19.02 33.65
C SER A 224 -20.27 -19.60 33.62
N ASP A 225 -19.69 -19.87 32.46
CA ASP A 225 -18.35 -20.43 32.36
C ASP A 225 -17.27 -19.35 32.59
N GLU A 226 -16.55 -19.48 33.71
CA GLU A 226 -15.52 -18.51 34.12
C GLU A 226 -14.25 -18.57 33.24
N ASN A 227 -13.94 -19.70 32.60
CA ASN A 227 -12.82 -19.79 31.66
C ASN A 227 -13.15 -19.02 30.37
N LEU A 228 -14.37 -19.20 29.85
CA LEU A 228 -14.87 -18.48 28.68
C LEU A 228 -14.88 -16.97 28.93
N LYS A 229 -15.40 -16.53 30.09
CA LYS A 229 -15.36 -15.12 30.51
C LYS A 229 -13.92 -14.62 30.62
N SER A 230 -13.02 -15.37 31.25
CA SER A 230 -11.61 -15.00 31.41
C SER A 230 -10.93 -14.75 30.06
N TYR A 231 -11.10 -15.64 29.06
CA TYR A 231 -10.55 -15.40 27.71
C TYR A 231 -11.10 -14.13 27.05
N LEU A 232 -12.41 -13.87 27.21
CA LEU A 232 -13.07 -12.69 26.65
C LEU A 232 -12.66 -11.39 27.38
N GLU A 233 -12.47 -11.41 28.69
CA GLU A 233 -12.02 -10.25 29.46
C GLU A 233 -10.51 -9.98 29.25
N CYS A 234 -9.68 -11.01 29.09
CA CYS A 234 -8.31 -10.85 28.59
C CYS A 234 -8.27 -10.28 27.17
N ALA A 235 -9.19 -10.68 26.28
CA ALA A 235 -9.28 -10.10 24.94
C ALA A 235 -9.62 -8.60 25.01
N LEU A 236 -10.57 -8.20 25.87
CA LEU A 236 -10.88 -6.79 26.12
C LEU A 236 -9.70 -6.01 26.71
N TYR A 237 -8.90 -6.61 27.61
CA TYR A 237 -7.71 -5.96 28.17
C TYR A 237 -6.74 -5.49 27.08
N TYR A 238 -6.37 -6.37 26.14
CA TYR A 238 -5.48 -6.00 25.03
C TYR A 238 -6.14 -4.97 24.10
N LEU A 239 -7.41 -5.15 23.76
CA LEU A 239 -8.14 -4.21 22.89
C LEU A 239 -8.31 -2.82 23.55
N ASN A 240 -8.42 -2.73 24.88
CA ASN A 240 -8.50 -1.46 25.61
C ASN A 240 -7.14 -0.75 25.70
N ALA A 241 -6.03 -1.48 25.66
CA ALA A 241 -4.69 -0.89 25.56
C ALA A 241 -4.42 -0.21 24.20
N VAL A 242 -5.32 -0.36 23.22
CA VAL A 242 -5.31 0.39 21.95
C VAL A 242 -5.87 1.80 22.15
N ASP A 243 -6.97 1.96 22.90
CA ASP A 243 -7.64 3.28 23.11
C ASP A 243 -6.76 4.31 23.83
N LEU A 244 -5.69 3.86 24.47
CA LEU A 244 -4.73 4.69 25.23
C LEU A 244 -3.61 5.28 24.35
N GLN A 245 -3.64 5.07 23.04
CA GLN A 245 -2.56 5.47 22.12
C GLN A 245 -3.06 6.50 21.11
N ASP A 246 -2.39 7.65 21.04
CA ASP A 246 -2.71 8.69 20.07
C ASP A 246 -2.12 8.41 18.69
N GLY A 247 -2.90 8.72 17.64
CA GLY A 247 -2.43 8.71 16.25
C GLY A 247 -2.51 7.37 15.51
N ILE A 248 -3.23 6.38 16.07
CA ILE A 248 -3.40 5.05 15.45
C ILE A 248 -4.17 5.14 14.12
N ASP A 249 -3.78 4.32 13.13
CA ASP A 249 -4.52 4.16 11.86
C ASP A 249 -6.01 3.81 12.05
N ALA A 250 -6.87 4.43 11.23
CA ALA A 250 -8.32 4.29 11.33
C ALA A 250 -8.82 2.85 11.12
N LYS A 251 -8.12 2.00 10.36
CA LYS A 251 -8.48 0.59 10.17
C LYS A 251 -8.21 -0.23 11.43
N ILE A 252 -7.12 0.05 12.14
CA ILE A 252 -6.81 -0.60 13.42
C ILE A 252 -7.89 -0.21 14.44
N LEU A 253 -8.27 1.06 14.53
CA LEU A 253 -9.36 1.53 15.40
C LEU A 253 -10.72 0.89 15.03
N THR A 254 -11.06 0.83 13.74
CA THR A 254 -12.28 0.19 13.22
C THR A 254 -12.34 -1.29 13.61
N ARG A 255 -11.23 -2.01 13.40
CA ARG A 255 -11.10 -3.44 13.75
C ARG A 255 -11.13 -3.66 15.26
N THR A 256 -10.57 -2.75 16.05
CA THR A 256 -10.64 -2.74 17.52
C THR A 256 -12.10 -2.62 17.98
N ALA A 257 -12.83 -1.60 17.52
CA ALA A 257 -14.21 -1.35 17.90
C ALA A 257 -15.14 -2.52 17.51
N SER A 258 -15.02 -3.02 16.26
CA SER A 258 -15.79 -4.16 15.76
C SER A 258 -15.52 -5.44 16.58
N THR A 259 -14.26 -5.69 16.96
CA THR A 259 -13.88 -6.85 17.81
C THR A 259 -14.40 -6.70 19.25
N LYS A 260 -14.28 -5.51 19.85
CA LYS A 260 -14.81 -5.21 21.20
C LYS A 260 -16.33 -5.39 21.27
N GLY A 261 -17.07 -4.85 20.30
CA GLY A 261 -18.53 -5.04 20.22
C GLY A 261 -18.89 -6.54 20.15
N ASN A 262 -18.15 -7.30 19.34
CA ASN A 262 -18.31 -8.75 19.23
C ASN A 262 -18.03 -9.51 20.54
N ILE A 263 -17.11 -9.02 21.37
CA ILE A 263 -16.82 -9.60 22.69
C ILE A 263 -17.87 -9.18 23.71
N TYR A 264 -18.32 -7.91 23.71
CA TYR A 264 -19.41 -7.47 24.57
C TYR A 264 -20.72 -8.24 24.29
N LYS A 265 -21.04 -8.54 23.01
CA LYS A 265 -22.13 -9.47 22.66
C LYS A 265 -21.96 -10.83 23.36
N ARG A 266 -20.78 -11.43 23.28
CA ARG A 266 -20.48 -12.76 23.87
C ARG A 266 -20.51 -12.78 25.40
N LEU A 267 -20.29 -11.62 26.04
CA LEU A 267 -20.41 -11.42 27.48
C LEU A 267 -21.84 -11.04 27.93
N ASP A 268 -22.83 -11.11 27.03
CA ASP A 268 -24.23 -10.70 27.24
C ASP A 268 -24.40 -9.21 27.63
N ARG A 269 -23.44 -8.36 27.22
CA ARG A 269 -23.42 -6.91 27.43
C ARG A 269 -23.84 -6.19 26.14
N ILE A 270 -25.03 -6.52 25.62
CA ILE A 270 -25.53 -6.09 24.30
C ILE A 270 -25.70 -4.56 24.23
N ASP A 271 -26.14 -3.96 25.33
CA ASP A 271 -26.23 -2.52 25.56
C ASP A 271 -24.89 -1.82 25.26
N ARG A 272 -23.81 -2.30 25.89
CA ARG A 272 -22.45 -1.76 25.73
C ARG A 272 -21.89 -2.03 24.34
N ALA A 273 -22.21 -3.18 23.75
CA ALA A 273 -21.81 -3.52 22.38
C ALA A 273 -22.39 -2.52 21.36
N HIS A 274 -23.67 -2.18 21.52
CA HIS A 274 -24.38 -1.20 20.69
C HIS A 274 -23.91 0.23 20.94
N GLU A 275 -23.79 0.65 22.20
CA GLU A 275 -23.29 1.98 22.58
C GLU A 275 -21.89 2.23 22.03
N LEU A 276 -20.95 1.29 22.22
CA LEU A 276 -19.58 1.39 21.71
C LEU A 276 -19.54 1.66 20.20
N LEU A 277 -20.22 0.84 19.40
CA LEU A 277 -20.19 0.98 17.94
C LEU A 277 -20.90 2.26 17.48
N LYS A 278 -21.98 2.66 18.16
CA LYS A 278 -22.70 3.89 17.85
C LYS A 278 -21.81 5.11 18.12
N ASP A 279 -21.19 5.18 19.29
CA ASP A 279 -20.22 6.21 19.65
C ASP A 279 -19.05 6.26 18.68
N PHE A 280 -18.56 5.09 18.25
CA PHE A 280 -17.50 5.00 17.25
C PHE A 280 -17.92 5.65 15.92
N THR A 281 -19.12 5.35 15.41
CA THR A 281 -19.62 6.00 14.17
C THR A 281 -19.85 7.51 14.29
N ILE A 282 -20.10 8.01 15.51
CA ILE A 282 -20.23 9.46 15.78
C ILE A 282 -18.86 10.14 15.84
N LYS A 283 -17.87 9.50 16.50
CA LYS A 283 -16.49 10.02 16.64
C LYS A 283 -15.70 9.92 15.32
N HIS A 284 -16.01 8.93 14.48
CA HIS A 284 -15.31 8.66 13.22
C HIS A 284 -16.29 8.63 12.03
N PRO A 285 -16.93 9.77 11.67
CA PRO A 285 -17.98 9.81 10.65
C PRO A 285 -17.49 9.46 9.24
N ASN A 286 -16.17 9.49 9.00
CA ASN A 286 -15.54 9.11 7.74
C ASN A 286 -15.30 7.59 7.63
N VAL A 287 -15.50 6.81 8.71
CA VAL A 287 -15.39 5.35 8.66
C VAL A 287 -16.69 4.77 8.12
N ASN A 288 -16.63 4.27 6.89
CA ASN A 288 -17.75 3.63 6.20
C ASN A 288 -17.51 2.11 6.10
N ASP A 289 -17.50 1.44 7.24
CA ASP A 289 -17.26 -0.01 7.38
C ASP A 289 -18.60 -0.77 7.44
N ASP A 290 -18.80 -1.73 6.53
CA ASP A 290 -20.04 -2.49 6.42
C ASP A 290 -20.27 -3.41 7.62
N GLY A 291 -19.20 -3.95 8.20
CA GLY A 291 -19.20 -4.80 9.38
C GLY A 291 -19.62 -4.07 10.67
N ILE A 292 -19.21 -2.81 10.85
CA ILE A 292 -19.69 -1.97 11.97
C ILE A 292 -21.21 -1.75 11.85
N TYR A 293 -21.69 -1.38 10.66
CA TYR A 293 -23.14 -1.20 10.45
C TYR A 293 -23.92 -2.51 10.54
N PHE A 294 -23.35 -3.65 10.12
CA PHE A 294 -23.97 -4.97 10.30
C PHE A 294 -24.10 -5.33 11.77
N ASN A 295 -23.01 -5.23 12.53
CA ASN A 295 -23.00 -5.49 13.97
C ASN A 295 -23.97 -4.56 14.73
N LEU A 296 -24.03 -3.27 14.37
CA LEU A 296 -25.02 -2.35 14.92
C LEU A 296 -26.45 -2.83 14.64
N ALA A 297 -26.75 -3.26 13.40
CA ALA A 297 -28.06 -3.79 13.05
C ALA A 297 -28.43 -5.03 13.87
N CYS A 298 -27.50 -5.96 14.04
CA CYS A 298 -27.66 -7.14 14.89
C CYS A 298 -27.91 -6.77 16.36
N TYR A 299 -27.09 -5.89 16.95
CA TYR A 299 -27.23 -5.51 18.36
C TYR A 299 -28.52 -4.72 18.61
N SER A 300 -28.94 -3.85 17.70
CA SER A 300 -30.26 -3.21 17.77
C SER A 300 -31.39 -4.26 17.69
N CYS A 301 -31.28 -5.31 16.86
CA CYS A 301 -32.28 -6.38 16.81
C CYS A 301 -32.37 -7.17 18.13
N LEU A 302 -31.23 -7.48 18.75
CA LEU A 302 -31.17 -8.13 20.06
C LEU A 302 -31.75 -7.24 21.17
N LEU A 303 -31.45 -5.94 21.17
CA LEU A 303 -32.05 -4.98 22.11
C LEU A 303 -33.57 -4.85 21.91
N ALA A 304 -34.08 -4.94 20.68
CA ALA A 304 -35.51 -5.00 20.41
C ALA A 304 -36.17 -6.26 21.01
N LYS A 305 -35.51 -7.43 20.90
CA LYS A 305 -35.95 -8.70 21.53
C LYS A 305 -36.04 -8.53 23.06
N ILE A 306 -35.01 -7.95 23.68
CA ILE A 306 -34.95 -7.70 25.14
C ILE A 306 -36.07 -6.74 25.57
N ALA A 307 -36.22 -5.58 24.91
CA ALA A 307 -37.27 -4.61 25.21
C ALA A 307 -38.68 -5.21 25.02
N SER A 308 -38.89 -6.01 23.97
CA SER A 308 -40.17 -6.71 23.74
C SER A 308 -40.48 -7.71 24.84
N ASN A 309 -39.49 -8.49 25.30
CA ASN A 309 -39.67 -9.43 26.43
C ASN A 309 -39.99 -8.70 27.73
N ASN A 310 -39.46 -7.50 27.92
CA ASN A 310 -39.74 -6.62 29.06
C ASN A 310 -41.06 -5.82 28.93
N SER A 311 -41.89 -6.11 27.91
CA SER A 311 -43.15 -5.38 27.59
C SER A 311 -42.95 -3.88 27.25
N GLN A 312 -41.73 -3.47 26.91
CA GLN A 312 -41.36 -2.10 26.54
C GLN A 312 -41.58 -1.86 25.03
N HIS A 313 -42.82 -2.02 24.55
CA HIS A 313 -43.14 -2.04 23.11
C HIS A 313 -42.64 -0.81 22.32
N HIS A 314 -42.71 0.39 22.90
CA HIS A 314 -42.22 1.61 22.24
C HIS A 314 -40.70 1.61 22.04
N GLU A 315 -39.96 1.06 22.99
CA GLU A 315 -38.50 0.94 22.92
C GLU A 315 -38.08 -0.21 21.98
N ALA A 316 -38.82 -1.31 21.99
CA ALA A 316 -38.65 -2.39 21.01
C ALA A 316 -38.80 -1.88 19.56
N GLU A 317 -39.86 -1.11 19.27
CA GLU A 317 -40.08 -0.53 17.94
C GLU A 317 -38.94 0.44 17.54
N LYS A 318 -38.48 1.29 18.47
CA LYS A 318 -37.32 2.18 18.25
C LYS A 318 -36.07 1.39 17.85
N TYR A 319 -35.80 0.27 18.52
CA TYR A 319 -34.66 -0.59 18.20
C TYR A 319 -34.85 -1.38 16.88
N ILE A 320 -36.08 -1.79 16.54
CA ILE A 320 -36.41 -2.35 15.21
C ILE A 320 -36.04 -1.34 14.11
N GLN A 321 -36.49 -0.08 14.23
CA GLN A 321 -36.21 0.94 13.21
C GLN A 321 -34.71 1.27 13.10
N GLN A 322 -33.97 1.28 14.22
CA GLN A 322 -32.50 1.42 14.21
C GLN A 322 -31.83 0.26 13.48
N SER A 323 -32.24 -0.98 13.79
CA SER A 323 -31.72 -2.19 13.15
C SER A 323 -31.94 -2.17 11.63
N LEU A 324 -33.16 -1.86 11.18
CA LEU A 324 -33.49 -1.73 9.76
C LEU A 324 -32.67 -0.62 9.06
N HIS A 325 -32.44 0.51 9.74
CA HIS A 325 -31.62 1.61 9.22
C HIS A 325 -30.15 1.19 9.03
N TYR A 326 -29.55 0.56 10.03
CA TYR A 326 -28.16 0.10 9.96
C TYR A 326 -27.97 -1.05 8.99
N LEU A 327 -28.94 -1.98 8.87
CA LEU A 327 -28.90 -3.07 7.90
C LEU A 327 -28.90 -2.53 6.46
N ARG A 328 -29.78 -1.56 6.15
CA ARG A 328 -29.78 -0.89 4.83
C ARG A 328 -28.45 -0.20 4.51
N LYS A 329 -27.83 0.46 5.50
CA LYS A 329 -26.48 1.05 5.33
C LYS A 329 -25.42 -0.02 5.05
N SER A 330 -25.41 -1.10 5.82
CA SER A 330 -24.46 -2.21 5.65
C SER A 330 -24.57 -2.87 4.28
N ILE A 331 -25.79 -3.12 3.80
CA ILE A 331 -26.06 -3.67 2.46
C ILE A 331 -25.63 -2.69 1.36
N ALA A 332 -25.92 -1.39 1.50
CA ALA A 332 -25.52 -0.38 0.52
C ALA A 332 -23.99 -0.21 0.37
N ILE A 333 -23.19 -0.72 1.33
CA ILE A 333 -21.72 -0.79 1.24
C ILE A 333 -21.28 -2.15 0.69
N ASN A 334 -21.97 -3.23 1.08
CA ASN A 334 -21.67 -4.60 0.68
C ASN A 334 -22.95 -5.45 0.59
N ASP A 335 -23.41 -5.71 -0.63
CA ASP A 335 -24.65 -6.46 -0.92
C ASP A 335 -24.65 -7.89 -0.34
N GLN A 336 -23.47 -8.49 -0.08
CA GLN A 336 -23.38 -9.83 0.53
C GLN A 336 -24.02 -9.89 1.92
N ASN A 337 -24.07 -8.76 2.63
CA ASN A 337 -24.71 -8.65 3.93
C ASN A 337 -26.23 -8.90 3.88
N LYS A 338 -26.86 -8.81 2.70
CA LYS A 338 -28.26 -9.22 2.49
C LYS A 338 -28.45 -10.72 2.74
N ALA A 339 -27.57 -11.54 2.16
CA ALA A 339 -27.58 -12.99 2.34
C ALA A 339 -27.17 -13.38 3.78
N ALA A 340 -26.16 -12.70 4.34
CA ALA A 340 -25.74 -12.93 5.72
C ALA A 340 -26.89 -12.69 6.71
N ALA A 341 -27.57 -11.54 6.62
CA ALA A 341 -28.70 -11.19 7.49
C ALA A 341 -29.85 -12.21 7.42
N ALA A 342 -30.15 -12.74 6.23
CA ALA A 342 -31.19 -13.76 6.06
C ALA A 342 -30.94 -15.00 6.94
N SER A 343 -29.67 -15.41 7.08
CA SER A 343 -29.25 -16.58 7.88
C SER A 343 -28.84 -16.27 9.34
N ASP A 344 -28.41 -15.06 9.67
CA ASP A 344 -27.80 -14.74 10.97
C ASP A 344 -28.81 -14.88 12.14
N GLU A 345 -28.40 -15.54 13.21
CA GLU A 345 -29.23 -15.82 14.39
C GLU A 345 -29.75 -14.55 15.08
N ASP A 346 -29.02 -13.42 15.03
CA ASP A 346 -29.42 -12.19 15.73
C ASP A 346 -30.72 -11.58 15.16
N PHE A 347 -31.01 -11.82 13.88
CA PHE A 347 -32.27 -11.41 13.23
C PHE A 347 -33.43 -12.40 13.40
N GLU A 348 -33.27 -13.48 14.17
CA GLU A 348 -34.35 -14.44 14.47
C GLU A 348 -35.61 -13.76 15.04
N PHE A 349 -35.43 -12.73 15.87
CA PHE A 349 -36.53 -11.95 16.41
C PHE A 349 -37.39 -11.28 15.31
N MET A 350 -36.76 -10.66 14.31
CA MET A 350 -37.49 -10.06 13.19
C MET A 350 -38.13 -11.11 12.26
N ARG A 351 -37.45 -12.24 12.05
CA ARG A 351 -37.98 -13.37 11.27
C ARG A 351 -39.22 -13.99 11.94
N SER A 352 -39.13 -14.32 13.22
CA SER A 352 -40.23 -14.92 13.99
C SER A 352 -41.47 -14.01 14.10
N GLN A 353 -41.29 -12.68 14.09
CA GLN A 353 -42.38 -11.72 14.02
C GLN A 353 -42.94 -11.45 12.61
N ASN A 354 -42.41 -12.11 11.56
CA ASN A 354 -42.75 -11.86 10.15
C ASN A 354 -42.67 -10.36 9.78
N ASN A 355 -41.64 -9.66 10.28
CA ASN A 355 -41.50 -8.22 10.09
C ASN A 355 -41.33 -7.88 8.59
N GLN A 356 -42.36 -7.29 7.98
CA GLN A 356 -42.42 -7.05 6.54
C GLN A 356 -41.30 -6.10 6.05
N ALA A 357 -40.90 -5.12 6.87
CA ALA A 357 -39.85 -4.18 6.51
C ALA A 357 -38.45 -4.81 6.51
N TYR A 358 -38.22 -5.80 7.40
CA TYR A 358 -37.02 -6.64 7.37
C TYR A 358 -37.04 -7.60 6.18
N LEU A 359 -38.16 -8.31 5.97
CA LEU A 359 -38.30 -9.26 4.87
C LEU A 359 -38.07 -8.60 3.50
N ALA A 360 -38.60 -7.39 3.28
CA ALA A 360 -38.40 -6.61 2.06
C ALA A 360 -36.95 -6.10 1.85
N ILE A 361 -36.09 -6.13 2.88
CA ILE A 361 -34.65 -5.82 2.74
C ILE A 361 -33.88 -7.09 2.32
N ILE A 362 -34.25 -8.25 2.87
CA ILE A 362 -33.54 -9.52 2.63
C ILE A 362 -34.04 -10.32 1.42
N SER A 363 -35.24 -10.05 0.91
CA SER A 363 -35.77 -10.55 -0.37
C SER A 363 -35.13 -9.85 -1.57
#